data_AF-A0A1F5EIC1-F1
#
_entry.id   AF-A0A1F5EIC1-F1
#
_cell.length_a   1.000
_cell.length_b   1.000
_cell.length_c   1.000
_cell.angle_alpha   90.00
_cell.angle_beta   90.00
_cell.angle_gamma   90.00
#
_symmetry.space_group_name_H-M   'P 1'
#
loop_
_entity.id
_entity.type
_entity.pdbx_description
1 polymer ?
#
loop_
_entity_poly.entity_id
_entity_poly.type
_entity_poly.pdbx_seq_one_letter_code
_entity_poly.pdbx_strand_id
1 'polypeptide(L)'
;MNKDWLPSEKLVSVFFVVAVIFGVYFFVFKNDNKATFSFSSNQDDATKINKTDEDTDGDGLMDWEEFLLKTDSNNPDTDGDGISDKDEFKKDNRLTEEGFYTYFDNYKKELENRKDLNRTDLASKDLLIGYIGLKQAGLLTDTNKEKLIDSIVLENVLESSSNKYSISDIKTTNNSQDSVKTYYDKIVSVLGTYTNGENDLLVLKRALENNDSKEIEKLKKSAINYINLQNELVKIITPSDLVNNHLNIVTILGNLIKNIEDMSLSMEDPLRGLTGAKKYFENQEKFVGEFFKIGTYLKDNNIN
;
A
#
# COMPACT_ATOMS: atom_id res chain seq x y z
N MET A 1 -39.84 -7.46 16.67
CA MET A 1 -38.72 -6.59 16.25
C MET A 1 -39.09 -5.98 14.91
N ASN A 2 -39.22 -4.66 14.86
CA ASN A 2 -39.65 -3.94 13.68
C ASN A 2 -38.57 -4.04 12.59
N LYS A 3 -38.93 -4.50 11.38
CA LYS A 3 -37.99 -4.80 10.27
C LYS A 3 -37.53 -3.54 9.52
N ASP A 4 -37.91 -2.34 9.98
CA ASP A 4 -37.67 -1.05 9.32
C ASP A 4 -36.19 -0.63 9.23
N TRP A 5 -35.27 -1.37 9.86
CA TRP A 5 -33.83 -1.11 9.76
C TRP A 5 -33.14 -1.91 8.63
N LEU A 6 -33.81 -2.92 8.07
CA LEU A 6 -33.26 -3.68 6.95
C LEU A 6 -33.44 -2.88 5.66
N PRO A 7 -32.37 -2.58 4.91
CA PRO A 7 -32.52 -1.98 3.60
C PRO A 7 -33.23 -2.96 2.64
N SER A 8 -33.67 -2.48 1.47
CA SER A 8 -34.41 -3.30 0.49
C SER A 8 -33.73 -4.67 0.26
N GLU A 9 -34.50 -5.72 0.00
CA GLU A 9 -33.97 -7.10 -0.18
C GLU A 9 -32.81 -7.15 -1.19
N LYS A 10 -32.86 -6.25 -2.18
CA LYS A 10 -31.79 -5.99 -3.12
C LYS A 10 -30.50 -5.53 -2.44
N LEU A 11 -30.50 -4.45 -1.67
CA LEU A 11 -29.29 -3.96 -1.00
C LEU A 11 -28.62 -5.07 -0.16
N VAL A 12 -29.42 -5.87 0.55
CA VAL A 12 -28.92 -7.02 1.33
C VAL A 12 -28.24 -8.07 0.44
N SER A 13 -28.80 -8.36 -0.74
CA SER A 13 -28.23 -9.32 -1.68
C SER A 13 -26.87 -8.88 -2.25
N VAL A 14 -26.72 -7.61 -2.68
CA VAL A 14 -25.42 -7.09 -3.15
C VAL A 14 -24.40 -7.07 -2.02
N PHE A 15 -24.80 -6.62 -0.83
CA PHE A 15 -23.91 -6.61 0.33
C PHE A 15 -23.38 -8.01 0.64
N PHE A 16 -24.26 -9.03 0.59
CA PHE A 16 -23.87 -10.41 0.80
C PHE A 16 -22.89 -10.90 -0.27
N VAL A 17 -23.16 -10.64 -1.56
CA VAL A 17 -22.28 -11.05 -2.66
C VAL A 17 -20.91 -10.37 -2.55
N VAL A 18 -20.86 -9.06 -2.27
CA VAL A 18 -19.61 -8.31 -2.09
C VAL A 18 -18.84 -8.82 -0.87
N ALA A 19 -19.52 -9.12 0.24
CA ALA A 19 -18.90 -9.70 1.43
C ALA A 19 -18.31 -11.10 1.16
N VAL A 20 -18.90 -11.87 0.24
CA VAL A 20 -18.36 -13.17 -0.18
C VAL A 20 -17.17 -13.01 -1.12
N ILE A 21 -17.20 -12.07 -2.07
CA ILE A 21 -16.06 -11.79 -2.98
C ILE A 21 -14.80 -11.43 -2.18
N PHE A 22 -14.95 -10.65 -1.11
CA PHE A 22 -13.83 -10.29 -0.25
C PHE A 22 -13.56 -11.31 0.87
N GLY A 23 -14.33 -12.39 0.97
CA GLY A 23 -14.24 -13.35 2.09
C GLY A 23 -14.54 -12.74 3.48
N VAL A 24 -15.10 -11.52 3.53
CA VAL A 24 -15.42 -10.77 4.75
C VAL A 24 -16.63 -11.37 5.46
N TYR A 25 -17.55 -12.03 4.74
CA TYR A 25 -18.70 -12.70 5.35
C TYR A 25 -18.26 -13.75 6.40
N PHE A 26 -17.19 -14.49 6.12
CA PHE A 26 -16.64 -15.46 7.06
C PHE A 26 -15.98 -14.79 8.28
N PHE A 27 -15.39 -13.60 8.10
CA PHE A 27 -14.71 -12.84 9.16
C PHE A 27 -15.66 -12.10 10.11
N VAL A 28 -16.77 -11.54 9.60
CA VAL A 28 -17.74 -10.79 10.39
C VAL A 28 -18.71 -11.70 11.16
N PHE A 29 -19.07 -12.87 10.60
CA PHE A 29 -20.05 -13.77 11.21
C PHE A 29 -19.45 -14.99 11.91
N LYS A 30 -18.15 -15.30 11.75
CA LYS A 30 -17.45 -16.39 12.46
C LYS A 30 -16.33 -15.82 13.33
N ASN A 31 -16.70 -15.50 14.58
CA ASN A 31 -15.89 -14.80 15.58
C ASN A 31 -14.74 -15.64 16.17
N ASP A 32 -13.70 -16.00 15.42
CA ASP A 32 -12.52 -16.67 16.03
C ASP A 32 -11.14 -16.24 15.55
N ASN A 33 -10.96 -15.43 14.49
CA ASN A 33 -9.61 -15.01 14.09
C ASN A 33 -9.60 -13.61 13.50
N LYS A 34 -9.51 -12.59 14.35
CA LYS A 34 -9.03 -11.28 13.89
C LYS A 34 -7.61 -11.49 13.38
N ALA A 35 -7.35 -11.17 12.11
CA ALA A 35 -6.00 -11.15 11.58
C ALA A 35 -5.22 -10.02 12.26
N THR A 36 -4.69 -10.30 13.45
CA THR A 36 -3.66 -9.47 14.06
C THR A 36 -2.34 -9.84 13.40
N PHE A 37 -1.75 -8.90 12.66
CA PHE A 37 -0.34 -8.99 12.30
C PHE A 37 0.47 -8.76 13.59
N SER A 38 0.87 -9.84 14.26
CA SER A 38 1.84 -9.76 15.34
C SER A 38 3.23 -9.95 14.72
N PHE A 39 4.00 -8.87 14.64
CA PHE A 39 5.42 -8.96 14.32
C PHE A 39 6.12 -9.55 15.54
N SER A 40 6.35 -10.88 15.54
CA SER A 40 7.21 -11.50 16.53
C SER A 40 8.64 -11.19 16.12
N SER A 41 9.17 -10.06 16.58
CA SER A 41 10.62 -9.87 16.55
C SER A 41 11.21 -10.96 17.45
N ASN A 42 11.76 -12.01 16.87
CA ASN A 42 12.61 -12.93 17.61
C ASN A 42 13.82 -12.10 18.07
N GLN A 43 13.78 -11.72 19.35
CA GLN A 43 14.78 -10.89 20.01
C GLN A 43 16.16 -11.57 20.04
N ASP A 44 16.21 -12.86 19.68
CA ASP A 44 17.40 -13.70 19.69
C ASP A 44 18.34 -13.48 18.48
N ASP A 45 17.85 -13.02 17.32
CA ASP A 45 18.70 -12.79 16.14
C ASP A 45 19.48 -11.46 16.17
N ALA A 46 19.11 -10.53 17.06
CA ALA A 46 19.86 -9.29 17.27
C ALA A 46 21.25 -9.52 17.87
N THR A 47 21.52 -10.70 18.44
CA THR A 47 22.81 -11.02 19.09
C THR A 47 23.89 -11.54 18.13
N LYS A 48 23.56 -11.71 16.84
CA LYS A 48 24.50 -12.18 15.79
C LYS A 48 25.06 -11.08 14.89
N ILE A 49 24.83 -9.81 15.23
CA ILE A 49 25.38 -8.66 14.52
C ILE A 49 26.50 -8.04 15.38
N ASN A 50 27.54 -8.81 15.72
CA ASN A 50 28.73 -8.29 16.44
C ASN A 50 29.84 -7.83 15.47
N LYS A 51 29.48 -7.37 14.26
CA LYS A 51 30.45 -6.97 13.21
C LYS A 51 30.18 -5.56 12.65
N THR A 52 29.53 -4.70 13.43
CA THR A 52 29.12 -3.34 13.03
C THR A 52 29.84 -2.22 13.79
N ASP A 53 30.81 -2.56 14.64
CA ASP A 53 31.54 -1.57 15.45
C ASP A 53 33.02 -1.47 15.01
N GLU A 54 33.33 -1.85 13.77
CA GLU A 54 34.66 -1.72 13.18
C GLU A 54 34.79 -0.31 12.57
N ASP A 55 35.89 0.37 12.91
CA ASP A 55 36.29 1.72 12.47
C ASP A 55 37.77 1.56 12.08
N THR A 56 37.98 1.22 10.81
CA THR A 56 39.25 0.70 10.29
C THR A 56 40.32 1.79 10.21
N ASP A 57 39.94 3.03 9.92
CA ASP A 57 40.85 4.16 9.81
C ASP A 57 40.89 5.08 11.04
N GLY A 58 39.97 4.88 12.00
CA GLY A 58 39.93 5.56 13.28
C GLY A 58 39.45 7.01 13.21
N ASP A 59 38.77 7.40 12.15
CA ASP A 59 38.21 8.76 11.99
C ASP A 59 36.96 8.96 12.87
N GLY A 60 36.35 7.86 13.32
CA GLY A 60 35.19 7.82 14.20
C GLY A 60 33.84 7.77 13.49
N LEU A 61 33.82 7.45 12.19
CA LEU A 61 32.76 6.75 11.47
C LEU A 61 33.04 5.24 11.51
N MET A 62 32.01 4.42 11.65
CA MET A 62 32.17 2.98 11.50
C MET A 62 32.24 2.61 10.02
N ASP A 63 32.95 1.55 9.64
CA ASP A 63 33.12 1.10 8.24
C ASP A 63 31.78 0.97 7.48
N TRP A 64 30.71 0.60 8.18
CA TRP A 64 29.37 0.49 7.57
C TRP A 64 28.68 1.85 7.38
N GLU A 65 28.97 2.84 8.23
CA GLU A 65 28.53 4.24 8.05
C GLU A 65 29.21 4.79 6.79
N GLU A 66 30.51 4.55 6.64
CA GLU A 66 31.31 4.97 5.50
C GLU A 66 30.89 4.34 4.17
N PHE A 67 30.63 3.02 4.18
CA PHE A 67 30.09 2.33 3.01
C PHE A 67 28.77 2.95 2.52
N LEU A 68 27.91 3.39 3.46
CA LEU A 68 26.63 4.01 3.12
C LEU A 68 26.80 5.45 2.60
N LEU A 69 27.81 6.16 3.10
CA LEU A 69 28.16 7.52 2.73
C LEU A 69 29.03 7.61 1.46
N LYS A 70 29.53 6.47 0.97
CA LYS A 70 30.48 6.34 -0.14
C LYS A 70 31.86 6.95 0.18
N THR A 71 32.30 6.87 1.43
CA THR A 71 33.68 7.16 1.87
C THR A 71 34.51 5.87 1.92
N ASP A 72 35.84 5.98 1.95
CA ASP A 72 36.77 4.85 1.98
C ASP A 72 37.17 4.54 3.42
N SER A 73 36.72 3.39 3.92
CA SER A 73 36.98 2.97 5.31
C SER A 73 38.44 2.70 5.66
N ASN A 74 39.37 2.82 4.71
CA ASN A 74 40.80 2.71 4.96
C ASN A 74 41.49 4.09 4.91
N ASN A 75 40.73 5.16 4.74
CA ASN A 75 41.26 6.49 4.51
C ASN A 75 40.41 7.55 5.25
N PRO A 76 40.93 8.15 6.33
CA PRO A 76 40.14 9.04 7.18
C PRO A 76 39.78 10.38 6.51
N ASP A 77 40.23 10.64 5.29
CA ASP A 77 39.99 11.82 4.45
C ASP A 77 39.90 11.36 2.98
N THR A 78 38.71 10.92 2.56
CA THR A 78 38.50 10.22 1.29
C THR A 78 38.81 11.08 0.08
N ASP A 79 38.52 12.38 0.14
CA ASP A 79 38.71 13.31 -0.98
C ASP A 79 40.04 14.08 -0.92
N GLY A 80 40.76 13.99 0.19
CA GLY A 80 42.11 14.51 0.40
C GLY A 80 42.16 16.01 0.61
N ASP A 81 41.06 16.64 1.05
CA ASP A 81 40.97 18.09 1.26
C ASP A 81 41.55 18.56 2.63
N GLY A 82 41.94 17.62 3.48
CA GLY A 82 42.52 17.85 4.80
C GLY A 82 41.49 17.96 5.94
N ILE A 83 40.21 17.67 5.69
CA ILE A 83 39.19 17.41 6.70
C ILE A 83 38.98 15.90 6.79
N SER A 84 38.76 15.35 7.98
CA SER A 84 38.34 13.95 8.05
C SER A 84 36.90 13.77 7.56
N ASP A 85 36.56 12.61 7.00
CA ASP A 85 35.22 12.30 6.47
C ASP A 85 34.11 12.56 7.52
N LYS A 86 34.38 12.22 8.78
CA LYS A 86 33.50 12.61 9.91
C LYS A 86 33.33 14.12 10.10
N ASP A 87 34.41 14.90 10.01
CA ASP A 87 34.41 16.33 10.24
C ASP A 87 33.92 17.13 9.02
N GLU A 88 33.89 16.52 7.82
CA GLU A 88 33.26 17.10 6.63
C GLU A 88 31.79 17.44 6.87
N PHE A 89 31.08 16.58 7.63
CA PHE A 89 29.72 16.86 8.05
C PHE A 89 29.62 18.23 8.73
N LYS A 90 30.57 18.56 9.62
CA LYS A 90 30.63 19.83 10.36
C LYS A 90 31.02 21.03 9.50
N LYS A 91 31.92 20.85 8.52
CA LYS A 91 32.48 21.96 7.72
C LYS A 91 31.60 22.38 6.54
N ASP A 92 30.85 21.47 5.93
CA ASP A 92 30.06 21.76 4.70
C ASP A 92 28.66 22.35 4.97
N ASN A 93 28.42 22.95 6.15
CA ASN A 93 27.08 23.43 6.57
C ASN A 93 25.97 22.34 6.56
N ARG A 94 26.33 21.08 6.30
CA ARG A 94 25.47 19.88 6.32
C ARG A 94 24.90 19.58 7.72
N LEU A 95 25.38 20.26 8.78
CA LEU A 95 24.83 20.16 10.14
C LEU A 95 23.81 21.25 10.53
N THR A 96 23.46 22.17 9.63
CA THR A 96 22.23 22.95 9.83
C THR A 96 21.03 22.10 9.40
N GLU A 97 19.85 22.25 10.03
CA GLU A 97 18.63 21.53 9.62
C GLU A 97 18.42 21.68 8.09
N GLU A 98 18.65 22.89 7.56
CA GLU A 98 18.54 23.22 6.13
C GLU A 98 19.62 22.58 5.23
N GLY A 99 20.90 22.59 5.65
CA GLY A 99 21.99 21.99 4.89
C GLY A 99 21.94 20.47 4.85
N PHE A 100 21.50 19.84 5.96
CA PHE A 100 21.26 18.41 6.04
C PHE A 100 20.19 17.97 5.03
N TYR A 101 19.02 18.64 5.06
CA TYR A 101 17.93 18.30 4.14
C TYR A 101 18.30 18.56 2.67
N THR A 102 19.14 19.55 2.38
CA THR A 102 19.64 19.81 1.01
C THR A 102 20.55 18.68 0.49
N TYR A 103 21.49 18.20 1.30
CA TYR A 103 22.32 17.04 0.96
C TYR A 103 21.47 15.77 0.80
N PHE A 104 20.57 15.54 1.75
CA PHE A 104 19.65 14.41 1.74
C PHE A 104 18.77 14.38 0.49
N ASP A 105 18.20 15.53 0.09
CA ASP A 105 17.37 15.65 -1.12
C ASP A 105 18.17 15.39 -2.41
N ASN A 106 19.43 15.83 -2.48
CA ASN A 106 20.28 15.57 -3.65
C ASN A 106 20.67 14.10 -3.74
N TYR A 107 21.05 13.47 -2.63
CA TYR A 107 21.36 12.05 -2.56
C TYR A 107 20.13 11.20 -2.93
N LYS A 108 18.95 11.57 -2.44
CA LYS A 108 17.69 10.91 -2.75
C LYS A 108 17.36 10.95 -4.25
N LYS A 109 17.57 12.09 -4.92
CA LYS A 109 17.45 12.19 -6.38
C LYS A 109 18.40 11.25 -7.12
N GLU A 110 19.62 11.03 -6.60
CA GLU A 110 20.53 10.03 -7.19
C GLU A 110 20.00 8.59 -7.00
N LEU A 111 19.44 8.29 -5.82
CA LEU A 111 18.85 6.99 -5.52
C LEU A 111 17.59 6.69 -6.32
N GLU A 112 16.71 7.67 -6.54
CA GLU A 112 15.49 7.51 -7.36
C GLU A 112 15.80 7.06 -8.79
N ASN A 113 16.99 7.39 -9.31
CA ASN A 113 17.43 7.01 -10.64
C ASN A 113 18.02 5.59 -10.72
N ARG A 114 18.21 4.90 -9.58
CA ARG A 114 18.73 3.53 -9.50
C ARG A 114 17.63 2.50 -9.75
N LYS A 115 17.71 1.79 -10.88
CA LYS A 115 16.73 0.75 -11.27
C LYS A 115 16.85 -0.56 -10.49
N ASP A 116 17.96 -0.74 -9.78
CA ASP A 116 18.28 -1.95 -9.02
C ASP A 116 17.75 -1.93 -7.57
N LEU A 117 17.28 -0.78 -7.08
CA LEU A 117 16.77 -0.64 -5.72
C LEU A 117 15.25 -0.69 -5.71
N ASN A 118 14.68 -1.47 -4.79
CA ASN A 118 13.24 -1.48 -4.54
C ASN A 118 12.84 -0.46 -3.46
N ARG A 119 11.54 -0.34 -3.14
CA ARG A 119 11.09 0.69 -2.17
C ARG A 119 11.62 0.45 -0.77
N THR A 120 11.72 -0.81 -0.36
CA THR A 120 12.29 -1.18 0.94
C THR A 120 13.77 -0.81 1.01
N ASP A 121 14.54 -1.03 -0.06
CA ASP A 121 15.95 -0.65 -0.12
C ASP A 121 16.12 0.86 -0.01
N LEU A 122 15.32 1.62 -0.76
CA LEU A 122 15.32 3.08 -0.74
C LEU A 122 14.96 3.62 0.65
N ALA A 123 13.84 3.16 1.22
CA ALA A 123 13.41 3.58 2.55
C ALA A 123 14.42 3.23 3.65
N SER A 124 15.09 2.07 3.54
CA SER A 124 16.12 1.67 4.49
C SER A 124 17.36 2.56 4.39
N LYS A 125 17.79 2.90 3.16
CA LYS A 125 18.91 3.84 2.95
C LYS A 125 18.57 5.23 3.45
N ASP A 126 17.38 5.72 3.13
CA ASP A 126 16.89 7.02 3.58
C ASP A 126 16.83 7.09 5.11
N LEU A 127 16.38 6.03 5.77
CA LEU A 127 16.36 5.94 7.23
C LEU A 127 17.77 5.99 7.83
N LEU A 128 18.68 5.16 7.32
CA LEU A 128 20.03 5.04 7.88
C LEU A 128 20.84 6.31 7.65
N ILE A 129 20.79 6.90 6.46
CA ILE A 129 21.46 8.17 6.15
C ILE A 129 20.85 9.32 6.94
N GLY A 130 19.51 9.32 7.01
CA GLY A 130 18.71 10.16 7.89
C GLY A 130 19.25 10.19 9.32
N TYR A 131 19.39 8.99 9.88
CA TYR A 131 19.85 8.75 11.23
C TYR A 131 21.30 9.18 11.44
N ILE A 132 22.23 8.78 10.55
CA ILE A 132 23.65 9.13 10.65
C ILE A 132 23.82 10.64 10.63
N GLY A 133 23.15 11.35 9.69
CA GLY A 133 23.25 12.80 9.62
C GLY A 133 22.73 13.50 10.88
N LEU A 134 21.58 13.07 11.42
CA LEU A 134 21.07 13.59 12.70
C LEU A 134 22.00 13.29 13.88
N LYS A 135 22.63 12.10 13.91
CA LYS A 135 23.61 11.71 14.94
C LYS A 135 24.85 12.60 14.87
N GLN A 136 25.44 12.78 13.69
CA GLN A 136 26.65 13.60 13.51
C GLN A 136 26.39 15.09 13.74
N ALA A 137 25.17 15.57 13.47
CA ALA A 137 24.73 16.92 13.78
C ALA A 137 24.51 17.19 15.28
N GLY A 138 24.46 16.15 16.11
CA GLY A 138 23.98 16.26 17.49
C GLY A 138 22.49 16.62 17.58
N LEU A 139 21.71 16.37 16.53
CA LEU A 139 20.30 16.72 16.39
C LEU A 139 19.35 15.51 16.53
N LEU A 140 19.83 14.37 17.04
CA LEU A 140 19.06 13.15 17.23
C LEU A 140 18.07 13.23 18.42
N THR A 141 17.26 14.28 18.44
CA THR A 141 16.14 14.48 19.38
C THR A 141 14.95 13.61 18.98
N ASP A 142 14.05 13.31 19.93
CA ASP A 142 12.85 12.50 19.62
C ASP A 142 11.97 13.13 18.54
N THR A 143 11.84 14.47 18.55
CA THR A 143 11.13 15.22 17.50
C THR A 143 11.75 15.03 16.12
N ASN A 144 13.08 15.04 15.99
CA ASN A 144 13.72 14.88 14.69
C ASN A 144 13.70 13.42 14.21
N LYS A 145 13.71 12.44 15.13
CA LYS A 145 13.46 11.04 14.78
C LYS A 145 12.06 10.84 14.22
N GLU A 146 11.04 11.43 14.86
CA GLU A 146 9.66 11.37 14.39
C GLU A 146 9.52 12.01 13.00
N LYS A 147 10.06 13.22 12.80
CA LYS A 147 10.09 13.88 11.48
C LYS A 147 10.74 13.02 10.40
N LEU A 148 11.87 12.37 10.70
CA LEU A 148 12.55 11.48 9.77
C LEU A 148 11.66 10.29 9.39
N ILE A 149 11.09 9.61 10.39
CA ILE A 149 10.19 8.47 10.15
C ILE A 149 8.98 8.90 9.32
N ASP A 150 8.34 10.02 9.67
CA ASP A 150 7.17 10.53 8.96
C ASP A 150 7.49 10.84 7.50
N SER A 151 8.65 11.43 7.22
CA SER A 151 9.07 11.74 5.84
C SER A 151 9.17 10.48 4.97
N ILE A 152 9.72 9.40 5.52
CA ILE A 152 9.90 8.12 4.83
C ILE A 152 8.54 7.43 4.66
N VAL A 153 7.71 7.39 5.71
CA VAL A 153 6.39 6.74 5.66
C VAL A 153 5.45 7.45 4.69
N LEU A 154 5.37 8.79 4.75
CA LEU A 154 4.45 9.57 3.92
C LEU A 154 4.76 9.41 2.44
N GLU A 155 6.04 9.48 2.07
CA GLU A 155 6.46 9.32 0.68
C GLU A 155 6.12 7.94 0.11
N ASN A 156 6.30 6.89 0.91
CA ASN A 156 6.00 5.52 0.48
C ASN A 156 4.48 5.25 0.38
N VAL A 157 3.64 6.03 1.06
CA VAL A 157 2.18 5.88 1.07
C VAL A 157 1.51 6.69 -0.05
N LEU A 158 2.08 7.82 -0.46
CA LEU A 158 1.50 8.74 -1.44
C LEU A 158 1.75 8.28 -2.89
N GLU A 159 0.96 7.31 -3.38
CA GLU A 159 0.86 7.08 -4.82
C GLU A 159 -0.50 7.54 -5.35
N SER A 160 -0.48 8.26 -6.46
CA SER A 160 -1.67 8.65 -7.21
C SER A 160 -2.38 7.43 -7.81
N SER A 161 -3.70 7.34 -7.63
CA SER A 161 -4.56 6.41 -8.36
C SER A 161 -4.53 6.75 -9.85
N SER A 162 -4.15 5.80 -10.72
CA SER A 162 -4.32 5.95 -12.16
C SER A 162 -5.66 5.35 -12.59
N ASN A 163 -6.61 6.19 -12.98
CA ASN A 163 -7.88 5.72 -13.52
C ASN A 163 -7.68 5.25 -14.96
N LYS A 164 -7.84 3.95 -15.19
CA LYS A 164 -7.82 3.35 -16.54
C LYS A 164 -9.02 3.75 -17.39
N TYR A 165 -10.16 4.03 -16.75
CA TYR A 165 -11.44 4.28 -17.40
C TYR A 165 -11.98 5.66 -17.04
N SER A 166 -12.84 6.16 -17.91
CA SER A 166 -13.53 7.44 -17.83
C SER A 166 -15.03 7.26 -18.11
N ILE A 167 -15.83 8.32 -17.92
CA ILE A 167 -17.28 8.26 -18.20
C ILE A 167 -17.54 7.89 -19.67
N SER A 168 -16.69 8.31 -20.61
CA SER A 168 -16.87 8.00 -22.04
C SER A 168 -16.70 6.52 -22.38
N ASP A 169 -16.07 5.74 -21.50
CA ASP A 169 -15.91 4.29 -21.68
C ASP A 169 -17.16 3.51 -21.24
N ILE A 170 -18.09 4.15 -20.53
CA ILE A 170 -19.29 3.54 -19.97
C ILE A 170 -20.50 3.90 -20.84
N LYS A 171 -21.19 2.88 -21.35
CA LYS A 171 -22.45 3.07 -22.10
C LYS A 171 -23.57 3.48 -21.15
N THR A 172 -24.25 4.59 -21.45
CA THR A 172 -25.36 5.07 -20.62
C THR A 172 -26.73 4.77 -21.20
N THR A 173 -27.77 4.78 -20.34
CA THR A 173 -29.19 4.69 -20.71
C THR A 173 -30.02 5.69 -19.91
N ASN A 174 -31.32 5.75 -20.20
CA ASN A 174 -32.29 6.55 -19.43
C ASN A 174 -32.43 6.06 -17.98
N ASN A 175 -33.00 6.90 -17.12
CA ASN A 175 -33.18 6.63 -15.69
C ASN A 175 -34.54 5.98 -15.37
N SER A 176 -35.15 5.26 -16.33
CA SER A 176 -36.42 4.57 -16.05
C SER A 176 -36.24 3.47 -15.00
N GLN A 177 -37.31 3.16 -14.28
CA GLN A 177 -37.30 2.09 -13.28
C GLN A 177 -36.84 0.74 -13.86
N ASP A 178 -37.24 0.42 -15.09
CA ASP A 178 -36.81 -0.80 -15.80
C ASP A 178 -35.32 -0.78 -16.15
N SER A 179 -34.79 0.36 -16.60
CA SER A 179 -33.37 0.54 -16.89
C SER A 179 -32.51 0.36 -15.64
N VAL A 180 -32.94 0.97 -14.52
CA VAL A 180 -32.24 0.88 -13.24
C VAL A 180 -32.32 -0.55 -12.66
N LYS A 181 -33.47 -1.22 -12.76
CA LYS A 181 -33.61 -2.63 -12.36
C LYS A 181 -32.70 -3.53 -13.19
N THR A 182 -32.69 -3.36 -14.52
CA THR A 182 -31.83 -4.12 -15.43
C THR A 182 -30.35 -3.93 -15.11
N TYR A 183 -29.93 -2.70 -14.80
CA TYR A 183 -28.57 -2.40 -14.38
C TYR A 183 -28.18 -3.13 -13.09
N TYR A 184 -29.06 -3.04 -12.08
CA TYR A 184 -28.84 -3.68 -10.80
C TYR A 184 -28.76 -5.21 -10.92
N ASP A 185 -29.70 -5.83 -11.65
CA ASP A 185 -29.73 -7.29 -11.86
C ASP A 185 -28.46 -7.78 -12.58
N LYS A 186 -27.95 -6.99 -13.55
CA LYS A 186 -26.67 -7.28 -14.21
C LYS A 186 -25.48 -7.19 -13.26
N ILE A 187 -25.42 -6.18 -12.40
CA ILE A 187 -24.37 -6.05 -11.38
C ILE A 187 -24.36 -7.28 -10.48
N VAL A 188 -25.52 -7.67 -9.93
CA VAL A 188 -25.63 -8.84 -9.05
C VAL A 188 -25.20 -10.10 -9.78
N SER A 189 -25.66 -10.28 -11.02
CA SER A 189 -25.30 -11.43 -11.85
C SER A 189 -23.80 -11.51 -12.10
N VAL A 190 -23.16 -10.39 -12.45
CA VAL A 190 -21.71 -10.33 -12.70
C VAL A 190 -20.94 -10.58 -11.41
N LEU A 191 -21.27 -9.92 -10.30
CA LEU A 191 -20.59 -10.14 -9.03
C LEU A 191 -20.75 -11.60 -8.54
N GLY A 192 -21.94 -12.19 -8.74
CA GLY A 192 -22.24 -13.56 -8.38
C GLY A 192 -21.36 -14.63 -9.06
N THR A 193 -20.71 -14.32 -10.19
CA THR A 193 -19.78 -15.26 -10.84
C THR A 193 -18.38 -15.25 -10.23
N TYR A 194 -18.06 -14.28 -9.36
CA TYR A 194 -16.72 -14.10 -8.78
C TYR A 194 -16.66 -14.35 -7.27
N THR A 195 -17.65 -15.05 -6.69
CA THR A 195 -17.77 -15.31 -5.24
C THR A 195 -16.88 -16.43 -4.70
N ASN A 196 -16.16 -17.17 -5.55
CA ASN A 196 -15.42 -18.38 -5.14
C ASN A 196 -13.95 -18.11 -4.75
N GLY A 197 -13.66 -16.89 -4.29
CA GLY A 197 -12.31 -16.46 -3.89
C GLY A 197 -12.02 -16.72 -2.41
N GLU A 198 -10.75 -17.00 -2.12
CA GLU A 198 -10.23 -16.90 -0.76
C GLU A 198 -9.93 -15.44 -0.40
N ASN A 199 -9.97 -15.07 0.88
CA ASN A 199 -9.62 -13.71 1.30
C ASN A 199 -8.13 -13.41 1.04
N ASP A 200 -7.84 -12.37 0.26
CA ASP A 200 -6.48 -12.01 -0.16
C ASP A 200 -5.55 -11.69 1.03
N LEU A 201 -6.06 -11.03 2.08
CA LEU A 201 -5.25 -10.72 3.27
C LEU A 201 -4.87 -11.98 4.05
N LEU A 202 -5.73 -13.00 4.07
CA LEU A 202 -5.43 -14.29 4.68
C LEU A 202 -4.38 -15.07 3.87
N VAL A 203 -4.46 -15.02 2.54
CA VAL A 203 -3.44 -15.58 1.66
C VAL A 203 -2.10 -14.90 1.92
N LEU A 204 -2.06 -13.57 1.93
CA LEU A 204 -0.85 -12.80 2.24
C LEU A 204 -0.29 -13.16 3.62
N LYS A 205 -1.15 -13.22 4.65
CA LYS A 205 -0.75 -13.60 6.01
C LYS A 205 -0.01 -14.95 6.01
N ARG A 206 -0.60 -15.98 5.37
CA ARG A 206 0.04 -17.31 5.29
C ARG A 206 1.32 -17.32 4.48
N ALA A 207 1.39 -16.54 3.41
CA ALA A 207 2.60 -16.40 2.60
C ALA A 207 3.75 -15.89 3.46
N LEU A 208 3.51 -14.86 4.26
CA LEU A 208 4.50 -14.24 5.14
C LEU A 208 4.86 -15.13 6.34
N GLU A 209 3.88 -15.71 7.03
CA GLU A 209 4.13 -16.56 8.21
C GLU A 209 4.93 -17.83 7.87
N ASN A 210 4.73 -18.40 6.67
CA ASN A 210 5.37 -19.65 6.27
C ASN A 210 6.50 -19.45 5.25
N ASN A 211 6.81 -18.21 4.87
CA ASN A 211 7.74 -17.88 3.78
C ASN A 211 7.43 -18.68 2.48
N ASP A 212 6.14 -18.80 2.14
CA ASP A 212 5.66 -19.66 1.04
C ASP A 212 5.30 -18.85 -0.22
N SER A 213 6.22 -18.83 -1.17
CA SER A 213 6.03 -18.20 -2.50
C SER A 213 4.85 -18.79 -3.31
N LYS A 214 4.38 -20.00 -3.00
CA LYS A 214 3.19 -20.56 -3.68
C LYS A 214 1.90 -19.89 -3.25
N GLU A 215 1.82 -19.35 -2.03
CA GLU A 215 0.67 -18.53 -1.60
C GLU A 215 0.64 -17.20 -2.37
N ILE A 216 1.79 -16.62 -2.73
CA ILE A 216 1.86 -15.43 -3.59
C ILE A 216 1.24 -15.69 -4.97
N GLU A 217 1.41 -16.88 -5.54
CA GLU A 217 0.75 -17.25 -6.80
C GLU A 217 -0.79 -17.27 -6.71
N LYS A 218 -1.36 -17.46 -5.51
CA LYS A 218 -2.80 -17.32 -5.29
C LYS A 218 -3.24 -15.86 -5.34
N LEU A 219 -2.44 -14.93 -4.79
CA LEU A 219 -2.71 -13.49 -4.90
C LEU A 219 -2.70 -13.04 -6.36
N LYS A 220 -1.72 -13.46 -7.16
CA LYS A 220 -1.66 -13.17 -8.59
C LYS A 220 -2.91 -13.67 -9.34
N LYS A 221 -3.39 -14.88 -9.01
CA LYS A 221 -4.66 -15.41 -9.55
C LYS A 221 -5.87 -14.57 -9.13
N SER A 222 -5.88 -14.06 -7.89
CA SER A 222 -6.93 -13.16 -7.41
C SER A 222 -6.96 -11.84 -8.20
N ALA A 223 -5.79 -11.24 -8.45
CA ALA A 223 -5.68 -10.05 -9.29
C ALA A 223 -6.26 -10.28 -10.70
N ILE A 224 -5.98 -11.44 -11.32
CA ILE A 224 -6.57 -11.82 -12.61
C ILE A 224 -8.09 -11.92 -12.54
N ASN A 225 -8.64 -12.49 -11.47
CA ASN A 225 -10.09 -12.56 -11.28
C ASN A 225 -10.70 -11.15 -11.18
N TYR A 226 -10.05 -10.23 -10.46
CA TYR A 226 -10.52 -8.85 -10.35
C TYR A 226 -10.41 -8.09 -11.67
N ILE A 227 -9.37 -8.34 -12.47
CA ILE A 227 -9.24 -7.81 -13.85
C ILE A 227 -10.42 -8.26 -14.70
N ASN A 228 -10.76 -9.56 -14.66
CA ASN A 228 -11.88 -10.11 -15.42
C ASN A 228 -13.21 -9.50 -14.96
N LEU A 229 -13.42 -9.39 -13.64
CA LEU A 229 -14.58 -8.73 -13.07
C LEU A 229 -14.68 -7.26 -13.53
N GLN A 230 -13.59 -6.50 -13.48
CA GLN A 230 -13.55 -5.11 -13.92
C GLN A 230 -13.96 -4.98 -15.40
N ASN A 231 -13.44 -5.87 -16.25
CA ASN A 231 -13.75 -5.88 -17.67
C ASN A 231 -15.23 -6.21 -17.95
N GLU A 232 -15.87 -7.05 -17.14
CA GLU A 232 -17.31 -7.31 -17.23
C GLU A 232 -18.15 -6.13 -16.72
N LEU A 233 -17.75 -5.51 -15.59
CA LEU A 233 -18.46 -4.36 -15.03
C LEU A 233 -18.49 -3.18 -16.01
N VAL A 234 -17.38 -2.83 -16.65
CA VAL A 234 -17.32 -1.72 -17.64
C VAL A 234 -18.31 -1.89 -18.80
N LYS A 235 -18.67 -3.12 -19.16
CA LYS A 235 -19.60 -3.40 -20.27
C LYS A 235 -21.07 -3.17 -19.88
N ILE A 236 -21.38 -2.98 -18.60
CA ILE A 236 -22.74 -2.82 -18.12
C ILE A 236 -23.30 -1.46 -18.57
N ILE A 237 -24.41 -1.51 -19.32
CA ILE A 237 -25.17 -0.31 -19.68
C ILE A 237 -25.74 0.30 -18.39
N THR A 238 -25.39 1.55 -18.12
CA THR A 238 -25.59 2.20 -16.81
C THR A 238 -26.57 3.38 -16.91
N PRO A 239 -27.57 3.51 -16.02
CA PRO A 239 -28.43 4.69 -15.96
C PRO A 239 -27.60 5.95 -15.79
N SER A 240 -27.97 7.03 -16.48
CA SER A 240 -27.20 8.28 -16.49
C SER A 240 -26.98 8.85 -15.09
N ASP A 241 -27.93 8.68 -14.18
CA ASP A 241 -27.81 9.16 -12.78
C ASP A 241 -26.80 8.34 -11.94
N LEU A 242 -26.51 7.10 -12.35
CA LEU A 242 -25.62 6.17 -11.63
C LEU A 242 -24.25 6.02 -12.29
N VAL A 243 -23.99 6.71 -13.41
CA VAL A 243 -22.74 6.55 -14.17
C VAL A 243 -21.50 6.89 -13.35
N ASN A 244 -21.58 7.90 -12.48
CA ASN A 244 -20.48 8.28 -11.60
C ASN A 244 -20.22 7.24 -10.51
N ASN A 245 -21.28 6.70 -9.88
CA ASN A 245 -21.13 5.61 -8.91
C ASN A 245 -20.55 4.35 -9.57
N HIS A 246 -20.99 4.04 -10.79
CA HIS A 246 -20.47 2.90 -11.52
C HIS A 246 -19.00 3.08 -11.92
N LEU A 247 -18.61 4.28 -12.38
CA LEU A 247 -17.22 4.60 -12.66
C LEU A 247 -16.35 4.47 -11.40
N ASN A 248 -16.85 4.92 -10.25
CA ASN A 248 -16.15 4.76 -8.97
C ASN A 248 -15.94 3.28 -8.62
N ILE A 249 -16.95 2.42 -8.80
CA ILE A 249 -16.82 0.97 -8.57
C ILE A 249 -15.71 0.38 -9.44
N VAL A 250 -15.74 0.66 -10.74
CA VAL A 250 -14.74 0.17 -11.70
C VAL A 250 -13.34 0.69 -11.34
N THR A 251 -13.25 1.96 -10.95
CA THR A 251 -12.01 2.63 -10.54
C THR A 251 -11.42 2.00 -9.29
N ILE A 252 -12.24 1.83 -8.25
CA ILE A 252 -11.82 1.23 -6.98
C ILE A 252 -11.36 -0.22 -7.21
N LEU A 253 -12.04 -0.98 -8.08
CA LEU A 253 -11.59 -2.32 -8.44
C LEU A 253 -10.21 -2.30 -9.15
N GLY A 254 -9.94 -1.29 -9.96
CA GLY A 254 -8.61 -1.04 -10.54
C GLY A 254 -7.54 -0.82 -9.46
N ASN A 255 -7.87 -0.02 -8.44
CA ASN A 255 -6.98 0.18 -7.31
C ASN A 255 -6.74 -1.11 -6.53
N LEU A 256 -7.80 -1.90 -6.27
CA LEU A 256 -7.69 -3.21 -5.61
C LEU A 256 -6.76 -4.17 -6.37
N ILE A 257 -6.85 -4.22 -7.70
CA ILE A 257 -5.94 -5.02 -8.54
C ILE A 257 -4.49 -4.59 -8.28
N LYS A 258 -4.19 -3.29 -8.39
CA LYS A 258 -2.84 -2.76 -8.12
C LYS A 258 -2.39 -3.07 -6.69
N ASN A 259 -3.29 -2.98 -5.72
CA ASN A 259 -2.97 -3.30 -4.34
C ASN A 259 -2.62 -4.78 -4.14
N ILE A 260 -3.31 -5.70 -4.83
CA ILE A 260 -2.97 -7.14 -4.83
C ILE A 260 -1.62 -7.38 -5.51
N GLU A 261 -1.32 -6.68 -6.61
CA GLU A 261 -0.01 -6.74 -7.27
C GLU A 261 1.11 -6.27 -6.33
N ASP A 262 0.90 -5.16 -5.60
CA ASP A 262 1.84 -4.67 -4.59
C ASP A 262 2.00 -5.67 -3.43
N MET A 263 0.89 -6.20 -2.89
CA MET A 263 0.91 -7.26 -1.86
C MET A 263 1.69 -8.50 -2.31
N SER A 264 1.60 -8.85 -3.59
CA SER A 264 2.31 -10.00 -4.17
C SER A 264 3.82 -9.83 -4.18
N LEU A 265 4.33 -8.62 -3.96
CA LEU A 265 5.76 -8.31 -3.86
C LEU A 265 6.23 -8.21 -2.41
N SER A 266 5.42 -8.62 -1.44
CA SER A 266 5.73 -8.49 -0.01
C SER A 266 6.95 -9.27 0.46
N MET A 267 7.40 -10.28 -0.30
CA MET A 267 8.60 -11.05 0.01
C MET A 267 9.86 -10.40 -0.56
N GLU A 268 9.76 -9.76 -1.73
CA GLU A 268 10.87 -9.08 -2.41
C GLU A 268 11.02 -7.61 -2.01
N ASP A 269 9.90 -6.93 -1.76
CA ASP A 269 9.79 -5.52 -1.37
C ASP A 269 8.73 -5.39 -0.24
N PRO A 270 9.10 -5.74 1.01
CA PRO A 270 8.18 -5.75 2.15
C PRO A 270 7.40 -4.45 2.38
N LEU A 271 8.04 -3.29 2.20
CA LEU A 271 7.39 -2.00 2.39
C LEU A 271 6.34 -1.72 1.31
N ARG A 272 6.63 -2.09 0.06
CA ARG A 272 5.63 -2.04 -1.02
C ARG A 272 4.47 -2.99 -0.75
N GLY A 273 4.75 -4.22 -0.33
CA GLY A 273 3.74 -5.19 0.04
C GLY A 273 2.83 -4.73 1.16
N LEU A 274 3.42 -4.18 2.23
CA LEU A 274 2.69 -3.65 3.38
C LEU A 274 1.81 -2.45 3.00
N THR A 275 2.36 -1.54 2.20
CA THR A 275 1.61 -0.38 1.67
C THR A 275 0.45 -0.84 0.79
N GLY A 276 0.68 -1.86 -0.05
CA GLY A 276 -0.35 -2.52 -0.84
C GLY A 276 -1.47 -3.08 0.04
N ALA A 277 -1.13 -3.81 1.10
CA ALA A 277 -2.10 -4.40 2.03
C ALA A 277 -2.95 -3.35 2.75
N LYS A 278 -2.34 -2.26 3.22
CA LYS A 278 -3.06 -1.15 3.85
C LYS A 278 -4.07 -0.52 2.88
N LYS A 279 -3.61 -0.17 1.66
CA LYS A 279 -4.47 0.45 0.64
C LYS A 279 -5.56 -0.51 0.14
N TYR A 280 -5.27 -1.81 0.09
CA TYR A 280 -6.27 -2.84 -0.23
C TYR A 280 -7.44 -2.77 0.74
N PHE A 281 -7.16 -2.75 2.06
CA PHE A 281 -8.19 -2.62 3.09
C PHE A 281 -9.04 -1.35 2.92
N GLU A 282 -8.40 -0.19 2.73
CA GLU A 282 -9.09 1.09 2.51
C GLU A 282 -9.97 1.08 1.24
N ASN A 283 -9.50 0.44 0.16
CA ASN A 283 -10.25 0.35 -1.09
C ASN A 283 -11.40 -0.67 -1.01
N GLN A 284 -11.30 -1.72 -0.20
CA GLN A 284 -12.43 -2.63 0.08
C GLN A 284 -13.58 -1.87 0.74
N GLU A 285 -13.30 -1.03 1.74
CA GLU A 285 -14.32 -0.20 2.39
C GLU A 285 -14.98 0.77 1.41
N LYS A 286 -14.18 1.45 0.58
CA LYS A 286 -14.70 2.35 -0.47
C LYS A 286 -15.57 1.60 -1.49
N PHE A 287 -15.15 0.40 -1.91
CA PHE A 287 -15.90 -0.43 -2.86
C PHE A 287 -17.29 -0.77 -2.32
N VAL A 288 -17.35 -1.25 -1.07
CA VAL A 288 -18.61 -1.52 -0.36
C VAL A 288 -19.46 -0.24 -0.24
N GLY A 289 -18.83 0.89 0.08
CA GLY A 289 -19.49 2.19 0.18
C GLY A 289 -20.19 2.64 -1.11
N GLU A 290 -19.63 2.38 -2.29
CA GLU A 290 -20.29 2.73 -3.55
C GLU A 290 -21.56 1.91 -3.81
N PHE A 291 -21.59 0.63 -3.42
CA PHE A 291 -22.82 -0.17 -3.51
C PHE A 291 -23.89 0.30 -2.53
N PHE A 292 -23.52 0.79 -1.35
CA PHE A 292 -24.47 1.44 -0.44
C PHE A 292 -25.11 2.67 -1.10
N LYS A 293 -24.34 3.50 -1.81
CA LYS A 293 -24.87 4.66 -2.54
C LYS A 293 -25.90 4.25 -3.61
N ILE A 294 -25.61 3.19 -4.37
CA ILE A 294 -26.57 2.64 -5.34
C ILE A 294 -27.82 2.11 -4.62
N GLY A 295 -27.67 1.39 -3.51
CA GLY A 295 -28.78 0.88 -2.73
C GLY A 295 -29.69 1.97 -2.16
N THR A 296 -29.11 3.06 -1.67
CA THR A 296 -29.85 4.26 -1.24
C THR A 296 -30.60 4.89 -2.41
N TYR A 297 -29.95 5.04 -3.58
CA TYR A 297 -30.62 5.54 -4.78
C TYR A 297 -31.84 4.69 -5.17
N LEU A 298 -31.74 3.36 -5.11
CA LEU A 298 -32.87 2.46 -5.38
C LEU A 298 -34.02 2.69 -4.40
N LYS A 299 -33.70 2.82 -3.11
CA LYS A 299 -34.68 3.07 -2.04
C LYS A 299 -35.40 4.41 -2.25
N ASP A 300 -34.65 5.48 -2.50
CA ASP A 300 -35.18 6.84 -2.64
C ASP A 300 -36.10 6.98 -3.87
N ASN A 301 -35.85 6.16 -4.91
CA ASN A 301 -36.64 6.13 -6.13
C ASN A 301 -37.74 5.03 -6.12
N ASN A 302 -38.03 4.41 -4.98
CA ASN A 302 -39.03 3.33 -4.84
C ASN A 302 -38.83 2.16 -5.82
N ILE A 303 -37.57 1.82 -6.10
CA ILE A 303 -37.19 0.72 -7.00
C ILE A 303 -37.00 -0.54 -6.15
N ASN A 304 -38.10 -1.29 -5.98
CA ASN A 304 -38.11 -2.60 -5.31
C ASN A 304 -37.49 -3.69 -6.17
#